data_AF-A0AAF0DRA7-F1
#
_entry.id   AF-A0AAF0DRA7-F1
#
_cell.length_a   1.000
_cell.length_b   1.000
_cell.length_c   1.000
_cell.angle_alpha   90.00
_cell.angle_beta   90.00
_cell.angle_gamma   90.00
#
_symmetry.space_group_name_H-M   'P 1'
#
loop_
_entity.id
_entity.type
_entity.pdbx_description
1 polymer ?
#
loop_
_entity_poly.entity_id
_entity_poly.type
_entity_poly.pdbx_seq_one_letter_code
_entity_poly.pdbx_strand_id
1 'polypeptide(L)'
;MALAPTRIVARGAPAELMQGFARWRKHAQAEGIKAQHRKDSPSIQSDVNKRAFLHWKNATTERWTPPAFSQRRQAQLVRAAFAMDDTASVRASPKYAKMKERLRRQATHEVLFPLPLHNLPQLPRLSREQDEREAQRIARKEHDRGPYAGRAEKRMFKGAAADRAARQRAQRVQENMAKMDSIVDEWRQDKLTAKNKLKPTSPL
;
A
#
# COMPACT_ATOMS: atom_id res chain seq x y z
N MET A 1 -26.37 -42.02 30.39
CA MET A 1 -26.21 -40.76 29.63
C MET A 1 -24.91 -40.85 28.85
N ALA A 2 -24.96 -41.01 27.53
CA ALA A 2 -23.77 -41.08 26.69
C ALA A 2 -23.26 -39.66 26.37
N LEU A 3 -22.03 -39.34 26.80
CA LEU A 3 -21.36 -38.10 26.42
C LEU A 3 -21.00 -38.20 24.93
N ALA A 4 -21.55 -37.31 24.11
CA ALA A 4 -21.23 -37.23 22.69
C ALA A 4 -19.72 -36.97 22.50
N PRO A 5 -19.05 -37.63 21.54
CA PRO A 5 -17.62 -37.42 21.30
C PRO A 5 -17.38 -35.97 20.88
N THR A 6 -16.59 -35.24 21.66
CA THR A 6 -16.10 -33.92 21.28
C THR A 6 -15.18 -34.08 20.08
N ARG A 7 -15.64 -33.66 18.90
CA ARG A 7 -14.77 -33.58 17.72
C ARG A 7 -13.58 -32.69 18.08
N ILE A 8 -12.38 -33.27 18.11
CA ILE A 8 -11.14 -32.51 18.27
C ILE A 8 -10.98 -31.70 16.98
N VAL A 9 -11.38 -30.43 17.04
CA VAL A 9 -11.24 -29.53 15.90
C VAL A 9 -9.79 -29.08 15.83
N ALA A 10 -9.17 -29.22 14.66
CA ALA A 10 -7.80 -28.75 14.44
C ALA A 10 -7.67 -27.26 14.74
N ARG A 11 -6.58 -26.88 15.42
CA ARG A 11 -6.32 -25.48 15.80
C ARG A 11 -6.29 -24.58 14.55
N GLY A 12 -7.10 -23.53 14.56
CA GLY A 12 -7.23 -22.57 13.46
C GLY A 12 -8.22 -22.98 12.36
N ALA A 13 -8.87 -24.14 12.48
CA ALA A 13 -9.90 -24.53 11.52
C ALA A 13 -11.12 -23.59 11.58
N PRO A 14 -11.86 -23.42 10.46
CA PRO A 14 -13.02 -22.52 10.41
C PRO A 14 -14.04 -22.78 11.52
N ALA A 15 -14.35 -24.05 11.78
CA ALA A 15 -15.30 -24.45 12.80
C ALA A 15 -14.86 -24.05 14.22
N GLU A 16 -13.57 -24.20 14.56
CA GLU A 16 -13.05 -23.82 15.88
C GLU A 16 -13.14 -22.31 16.09
N LEU A 17 -12.78 -21.55 15.05
CA LEU A 17 -12.82 -20.09 15.08
C LEU A 17 -14.25 -19.57 15.31
N MET A 18 -15.22 -20.14 14.60
CA MET A 18 -16.64 -19.79 14.74
C MET A 18 -17.22 -20.24 16.07
N GLN A 19 -16.86 -21.43 16.56
CA GLN A 19 -17.26 -21.89 17.91
C GLN A 19 -16.66 -21.00 19.00
N GLY A 20 -15.39 -20.62 18.89
CA GLY A 20 -14.74 -19.70 19.81
C GLY A 20 -15.43 -18.33 19.84
N PHE A 21 -15.79 -17.81 18.65
CA PHE A 21 -16.55 -16.57 18.54
C PHE A 21 -17.95 -16.69 19.17
N ALA A 22 -18.67 -17.79 18.92
CA ALA A 22 -19.98 -18.03 19.51
C ALA A 22 -19.91 -18.14 21.04
N ARG A 23 -18.90 -18.83 21.59
CA ARG A 23 -18.67 -18.92 23.05
C ARG A 23 -18.41 -17.54 23.65
N TRP A 24 -17.53 -16.76 23.03
CA TRP A 24 -17.25 -15.39 23.49
C TRP A 24 -18.51 -14.52 23.44
N ARG A 25 -19.31 -14.61 22.37
CA ARG A 25 -20.55 -13.84 22.23
C ARG A 25 -21.56 -14.20 23.32
N LYS A 26 -21.74 -15.48 23.64
CA LYS A 26 -22.60 -15.92 24.75
C LYS A 26 -22.13 -15.36 26.08
N HIS A 27 -20.82 -15.40 26.35
CA HIS A 27 -20.25 -14.82 27.56
C HIS A 27 -20.45 -13.30 27.63
N ALA A 28 -20.16 -12.59 26.53
CA ALA A 28 -20.33 -11.14 26.45
C ALA A 28 -21.81 -10.71 26.59
N GLN A 29 -22.75 -11.49 26.06
CA GLN A 29 -24.19 -11.28 26.25
C GLN A 29 -24.59 -11.50 27.70
N ALA A 30 -24.11 -12.56 28.36
CA ALA A 30 -24.38 -12.82 29.78
C ALA A 30 -23.86 -11.69 30.68
N GLU A 31 -22.65 -11.18 30.42
CA GLU A 31 -22.11 -10.00 31.12
C GLU A 31 -22.90 -8.72 30.81
N GLY A 32 -23.36 -8.55 29.56
CA GLY A 32 -24.25 -7.47 29.18
C GLY A 32 -25.58 -7.48 29.94
N ILE A 33 -26.20 -8.65 30.10
CA ILE A 33 -27.45 -8.83 30.87
C ILE A 33 -27.25 -8.42 32.33
N LYS A 34 -26.14 -8.82 32.96
CA LYS A 34 -25.80 -8.39 34.34
C LYS A 34 -25.64 -6.88 34.46
N ALA A 35 -25.05 -6.24 33.45
CA ALA A 35 -24.85 -4.79 33.42
C ALA A 35 -26.15 -4.02 33.15
N GLN A 36 -27.08 -4.56 32.34
CA GLN A 36 -28.35 -3.91 32.00
C GLN A 36 -29.33 -3.76 33.17
N HIS A 37 -29.22 -4.58 34.22
CA HIS A 37 -29.95 -4.34 35.47
C HIS A 37 -29.62 -2.97 36.10
N ARG A 38 -28.58 -2.27 35.61
CA ARG A 38 -28.28 -0.86 35.87
C ARG A 38 -28.95 -0.01 34.77
N LYS A 39 -30.18 0.40 35.08
CA LYS A 39 -31.25 1.14 34.35
C LYS A 39 -31.05 1.86 32.98
N ASP A 40 -29.86 2.10 32.42
CA ASP A 40 -29.69 3.01 31.27
C ASP A 40 -28.88 2.44 30.07
N SER A 41 -28.91 1.14 29.82
CA SER A 41 -28.06 0.51 28.77
C SER A 41 -28.79 0.21 27.45
N PRO A 42 -28.19 0.51 26.27
CA PRO A 42 -28.76 0.16 24.96
C PRO A 42 -28.87 -1.36 24.73
N SER A 43 -29.54 -1.77 23.65
CA SER A 43 -29.88 -3.19 23.39
C SER A 43 -28.65 -4.10 23.38
N ILE A 44 -28.70 -5.19 24.17
CA ILE A 44 -27.57 -6.12 24.44
C ILE A 44 -26.89 -6.59 23.15
N GLN A 45 -27.68 -6.97 22.13
CA GLN A 45 -27.14 -7.53 20.90
C GLN A 45 -26.38 -6.49 20.06
N SER A 46 -26.84 -5.24 20.05
CA SER A 46 -26.15 -4.16 19.34
C SER A 46 -24.83 -3.82 20.02
N ASP A 47 -24.80 -3.85 21.35
CA ASP A 47 -23.61 -3.59 22.17
C ASP A 47 -22.55 -4.68 22.03
N VAL A 48 -22.93 -5.95 22.03
CA VAL A 48 -21.96 -7.04 21.86
C VAL A 48 -21.33 -7.01 20.47
N ASN A 49 -22.11 -6.74 19.42
CA ASN A 49 -21.57 -6.61 18.07
C ASN A 49 -20.66 -5.37 17.92
N LYS A 50 -21.04 -4.23 18.53
CA LYS A 50 -20.20 -3.03 18.58
C LYS A 50 -18.87 -3.34 19.29
N ARG A 51 -18.89 -3.95 20.48
CA ARG A 51 -17.69 -4.33 21.24
C ARG A 51 -16.81 -5.36 20.53
N ALA A 52 -17.43 -6.26 19.75
CA ALA A 52 -16.70 -7.30 19.02
C ALA A 52 -15.81 -6.72 17.91
N PHE A 53 -16.31 -5.74 17.16
CA PHE A 53 -15.71 -5.34 15.88
C PHE A 53 -15.35 -3.87 15.75
N LEU A 54 -15.95 -2.99 16.55
CA LEU A 54 -15.78 -1.54 16.48
C LEU A 54 -15.09 -1.00 17.73
N HIS A 55 -14.42 0.14 17.56
CA HIS A 55 -13.95 0.91 18.70
C HIS A 55 -15.15 1.60 19.34
N TRP A 56 -15.16 1.66 20.66
CA TRP A 56 -16.20 2.36 21.41
C TRP A 56 -15.58 3.19 22.53
N LYS A 57 -16.19 4.35 22.81
CA LYS A 57 -15.73 5.26 23.86
C LYS A 57 -16.32 4.83 25.20
N ASN A 58 -15.47 4.62 26.20
CA ASN A 58 -15.92 4.30 27.54
C ASN A 58 -16.46 5.58 28.21
N ALA A 59 -17.70 5.53 28.71
CA ALA A 59 -18.37 6.68 29.32
C ALA A 59 -17.67 7.19 30.59
N THR A 60 -17.07 6.30 31.39
CA THR A 60 -16.43 6.67 32.66
C THR A 60 -15.04 7.26 32.44
N THR A 61 -14.24 6.63 31.58
CA THR A 61 -12.83 7.04 31.38
C THR A 61 -12.61 7.98 30.21
N GLU A 62 -13.65 8.18 29.38
CA GLU A 62 -13.61 8.89 28.09
C GLU A 62 -12.57 8.39 27.06
N ARG A 63 -11.92 7.26 27.32
CA ARG A 63 -10.94 6.68 26.40
C ARG A 63 -11.63 5.80 25.37
N TRP A 64 -11.05 5.79 24.16
CA TRP A 64 -11.41 4.83 23.13
C TRP A 64 -10.86 3.46 23.48
N THR A 65 -11.76 2.47 23.53
CA THR A 65 -11.39 1.09 23.77
C THR A 65 -11.32 0.34 22.43
N PRO A 66 -10.31 -0.53 22.25
CA PRO A 66 -10.19 -1.32 21.04
C PRO A 66 -11.29 -2.40 20.98
N PRO A 67 -11.64 -2.88 19.77
CA PRO A 67 -12.55 -4.00 19.64
C PRO A 67 -11.94 -5.27 20.25
N ALA A 68 -12.80 -6.17 20.77
CA ALA A 68 -12.37 -7.44 21.33
C ALA A 68 -11.59 -8.30 20.32
N PHE A 69 -11.94 -8.20 19.04
CA PHE A 69 -11.20 -8.85 17.97
C PHE A 69 -10.42 -7.84 17.12
N SER A 70 -9.10 -8.02 17.06
CA SER A 70 -8.22 -7.24 16.19
C SER A 70 -8.59 -7.40 14.72
N GLN A 71 -8.22 -6.44 13.86
CA GLN A 71 -8.54 -6.50 12.43
C GLN A 71 -8.09 -7.80 11.74
N ARG A 72 -6.95 -8.37 12.16
CA ARG A 72 -6.45 -9.67 11.67
C ARG A 72 -7.40 -10.79 12.07
N ARG A 73 -7.82 -10.82 13.33
CA ARG A 73 -8.74 -11.84 13.85
C ARG A 73 -10.13 -11.71 13.24
N GLN A 74 -10.62 -10.48 13.01
CA GLN A 74 -11.84 -10.22 12.25
C GLN A 74 -11.77 -10.80 10.84
N ALA A 75 -10.65 -10.62 10.13
CA ALA A 75 -10.48 -11.21 8.79
C ALA A 75 -10.47 -12.75 8.82
N GLN A 76 -9.87 -13.37 9.86
CA GLN A 76 -9.93 -14.82 10.05
C GLN A 76 -11.36 -15.30 10.31
N LEU A 77 -12.12 -14.60 11.17
CA LEU A 77 -13.53 -14.91 11.43
C LEU A 77 -14.39 -14.76 10.18
N VAL A 78 -14.20 -13.69 9.40
CA VAL A 78 -14.94 -13.50 8.13
C VAL A 78 -14.63 -14.63 7.14
N ARG A 79 -13.36 -15.03 7.02
CA ARG A 79 -12.96 -16.17 6.15
C ARG A 79 -13.57 -17.49 6.64
N ALA A 80 -13.53 -17.73 7.95
CA ALA A 80 -14.10 -18.92 8.56
C ALA A 80 -15.63 -18.97 8.39
N ALA A 81 -16.30 -17.85 8.64
CA ALA A 81 -17.74 -17.69 8.44
C ALA A 81 -18.14 -17.92 6.99
N PHE A 82 -17.37 -17.40 6.03
CA PHE A 82 -17.61 -17.64 4.62
C PHE A 82 -17.42 -19.11 4.24
N ALA A 83 -16.39 -19.78 4.76
CA ALA A 83 -16.17 -21.22 4.51
C ALA A 83 -17.24 -22.14 5.15
N MET A 84 -17.97 -21.65 6.14
CA MET A 84 -19.01 -22.38 6.88
C MET A 84 -20.43 -21.88 6.53
N ASP A 85 -20.57 -21.01 5.54
CA ASP A 85 -21.81 -20.32 5.15
C ASP A 85 -22.54 -19.52 6.26
N ASP A 86 -21.91 -19.29 7.41
CA ASP A 86 -22.45 -18.49 8.52
C ASP A 86 -21.99 -17.02 8.46
N THR A 87 -22.25 -16.37 7.33
CA THR A 87 -21.85 -14.95 7.15
C THR A 87 -22.70 -13.97 7.97
N ALA A 88 -23.88 -14.41 8.44
CA ALA A 88 -24.80 -13.59 9.22
C ALA A 88 -24.18 -13.16 10.56
N SER A 89 -23.41 -14.05 11.20
CA SER A 89 -22.82 -13.80 12.52
C SER A 89 -21.72 -12.74 12.52
N VAL A 90 -21.04 -12.52 11.38
CA VAL A 90 -19.91 -11.57 11.24
C VAL A 90 -20.28 -10.33 10.41
N ARG A 91 -21.57 -10.15 10.08
CA ARG A 91 -22.07 -9.05 9.23
C ARG A 91 -21.70 -7.65 9.73
N ALA A 92 -21.59 -7.48 11.04
CA ALA A 92 -21.21 -6.22 11.68
C ALA A 92 -19.71 -5.86 11.53
N SER A 93 -18.86 -6.79 11.08
CA SER A 93 -17.43 -6.51 10.93
C SER A 93 -17.14 -5.63 9.71
N PRO A 94 -16.26 -4.61 9.84
CA PRO A 94 -15.74 -3.87 8.69
C PRO A 94 -15.05 -4.75 7.63
N LYS A 95 -14.47 -5.89 8.04
CA LYS A 95 -13.82 -6.84 7.11
C LYS A 95 -14.85 -7.61 6.28
N TYR A 96 -16.05 -7.81 6.79
CA TYR A 96 -17.15 -8.40 6.02
C TYR A 96 -17.59 -7.47 4.88
N ALA A 97 -17.74 -6.17 5.15
CA ALA A 97 -18.05 -5.18 4.11
C ALA A 97 -16.99 -5.19 2.98
N LYS A 98 -15.69 -5.23 3.34
CA LYS A 98 -14.59 -5.33 2.37
C LYS A 98 -14.62 -6.64 1.56
N MET A 99 -14.96 -7.77 2.20
CA MET A 99 -15.13 -9.04 1.49
C MET A 99 -16.29 -8.96 0.49
N LYS A 100 -17.45 -8.41 0.89
CA LYS A 100 -18.61 -8.24 0.03
C LYS A 100 -18.30 -7.34 -1.17
N GLU A 101 -17.60 -6.24 -0.94
CA GLU A 101 -17.15 -5.36 -2.02
C GLU A 101 -16.18 -6.07 -2.96
N ARG A 102 -15.23 -6.85 -2.44
CA ARG A 102 -14.30 -7.65 -3.24
C ARG A 102 -15.04 -8.67 -4.11
N LEU A 103 -16.01 -9.39 -3.55
CA LEU A 103 -16.82 -10.36 -4.30
C LEU A 103 -17.61 -9.67 -5.42
N ARG A 104 -18.16 -8.47 -5.16
CA ARG A 104 -18.83 -7.66 -6.20
C ARG A 104 -17.88 -7.25 -7.33
N ARG A 105 -16.64 -6.85 -7.01
CA ARG A 105 -15.61 -6.54 -8.01
C ARG A 105 -15.15 -7.80 -8.77
N GLN A 106 -15.06 -8.94 -8.10
CA GLN A 106 -14.68 -10.22 -8.74
C GLN A 106 -15.76 -10.74 -9.68
N ALA A 107 -17.04 -10.53 -9.39
CA ALA A 107 -18.12 -10.89 -10.31
C ALA A 107 -18.01 -10.18 -11.67
N THR A 108 -17.27 -9.07 -11.75
CA THR A 108 -16.96 -8.37 -13.01
C THR A 108 -15.63 -8.75 -13.65
N HIS A 109 -14.79 -9.55 -12.98
CA HIS A 109 -13.55 -10.04 -13.57
C HIS A 109 -13.81 -11.39 -14.22
N GLU A 110 -13.94 -11.39 -15.53
CA GLU A 110 -13.93 -12.58 -16.38
C GLU A 110 -12.83 -13.53 -15.92
N VAL A 111 -13.15 -14.81 -15.82
CA VAL A 111 -12.18 -15.88 -15.57
C VAL A 111 -11.18 -15.81 -16.71
N LEU A 112 -10.01 -15.19 -16.46
CA LEU A 112 -8.89 -15.25 -17.38
C LEU A 112 -8.48 -16.72 -17.47
N PHE A 113 -8.90 -17.35 -18.56
CA PHE A 113 -8.36 -18.63 -19.01
C PHE A 113 -6.84 -18.60 -18.89
N PRO A 114 -6.19 -19.73 -18.55
CA PRO A 114 -4.74 -19.75 -18.38
C PRO A 114 -4.07 -19.29 -19.67
N LEU A 115 -3.51 -18.08 -19.65
CA LEU A 115 -2.67 -17.57 -20.72
C LEU A 115 -1.45 -18.50 -20.79
N PRO A 116 -1.16 -19.13 -21.94
CA PRO A 116 0.00 -20.00 -22.06
C PRO A 116 1.28 -19.18 -21.84
N LEU A 117 1.95 -19.41 -20.70
CA LEU A 117 3.13 -18.67 -20.22
C LEU A 117 4.38 -18.78 -21.11
N HIS A 118 4.28 -19.48 -22.23
CA HIS A 118 5.43 -19.95 -23.02
C HIS A 118 5.79 -18.94 -24.12
N ASN A 119 4.87 -18.01 -24.41
CA ASN A 119 5.03 -16.93 -25.39
C ASN A 119 4.60 -15.60 -24.75
N LEU A 120 5.13 -15.23 -23.58
CA LEU A 120 5.01 -13.84 -23.15
C LEU A 120 5.88 -13.02 -24.10
N PRO A 121 5.31 -12.19 -25.01
CA PRO A 121 6.12 -11.24 -25.74
C PRO A 121 6.86 -10.41 -24.69
N GLN A 122 8.17 -10.23 -24.85
CA GLN A 122 8.92 -9.23 -24.08
C GLN A 122 8.05 -7.99 -24.03
N LEU A 123 7.59 -7.60 -22.84
CA LEU A 123 6.70 -6.46 -22.69
C LEU A 123 7.34 -5.29 -23.46
N PRO A 124 6.67 -4.73 -24.47
CA PRO A 124 7.28 -3.74 -25.32
C PRO A 124 7.72 -2.58 -24.43
N ARG A 125 9.04 -2.38 -24.32
CA ARG A 125 9.59 -1.24 -23.58
C ARG A 125 9.13 0.00 -24.34
N LEU A 126 8.29 0.81 -23.70
CA LEU A 126 7.84 2.08 -24.26
C LEU A 126 9.06 2.94 -24.60
N SER A 127 9.02 3.61 -25.73
CA SER A 127 10.02 4.66 -26.01
C SER A 127 9.92 5.75 -24.95
N ARG A 128 10.99 6.52 -24.75
CA ARG A 128 11.01 7.60 -23.74
C ARG A 128 9.82 8.57 -23.88
N GLU A 129 9.45 8.90 -25.11
CA GLU A 129 8.30 9.76 -25.39
C GLU A 129 6.96 9.10 -25.03
N GLN A 130 6.84 7.79 -25.27
CA GLN A 130 5.64 7.03 -24.94
C GLN A 130 5.48 6.85 -23.42
N ASP A 131 6.59 6.64 -22.72
CA ASP A 131 6.63 6.55 -21.26
C ASP A 131 6.23 7.88 -20.62
N GLU A 132 6.70 9.01 -21.15
CA GLU A 132 6.29 10.34 -20.71
C GLU A 132 4.78 10.60 -20.94
N ARG A 133 4.23 10.19 -22.09
CA ARG A 133 2.79 10.29 -22.37
C ARG A 133 1.96 9.42 -21.45
N GLU A 134 2.41 8.21 -21.19
CA GLU A 134 1.72 7.26 -20.31
C GLU A 134 1.77 7.71 -18.85
N ALA A 135 2.93 8.22 -18.39
CA ALA A 135 3.07 8.85 -17.08
C ALA A 135 2.12 10.05 -16.91
N GLN A 136 1.95 10.89 -17.94
CA GLN A 136 0.97 11.98 -17.92
C GLN A 136 -0.47 11.48 -17.89
N ARG A 137 -0.80 10.41 -18.64
CA ARG A 137 -2.13 9.79 -18.64
C ARG A 137 -2.49 9.23 -17.26
N ILE A 138 -1.56 8.51 -16.64
CA ILE A 138 -1.71 7.96 -15.29
C ILE A 138 -1.83 9.10 -14.28
N ALA A 139 -1.00 10.14 -14.39
CA ALA A 139 -1.05 11.31 -13.52
C ALA A 139 -2.43 11.98 -13.53
N ARG A 140 -2.99 12.25 -14.71
CA ARG A 140 -4.33 12.84 -14.86
C ARG A 140 -5.44 11.94 -14.31
N LYS A 141 -5.33 10.62 -14.51
CA LYS A 141 -6.33 9.64 -14.06
C LYS A 141 -6.33 9.44 -12.54
N GLU A 142 -5.15 9.44 -11.93
CA GLU A 142 -4.96 9.13 -10.50
C GLU A 142 -4.79 10.39 -9.63
N HIS A 143 -4.79 11.60 -10.22
CA HIS A 143 -4.66 12.85 -9.48
C HIS A 143 -5.69 12.99 -8.36
N ASP A 144 -6.92 12.49 -8.56
CA ASP A 144 -8.02 12.62 -7.60
C ASP A 144 -8.21 11.37 -6.71
N ARG A 145 -7.36 10.34 -6.85
CA ARG A 145 -7.55 9.06 -6.15
C ARG A 145 -6.26 8.50 -5.56
N GLY A 146 -6.39 7.87 -4.39
CA GLY A 146 -5.29 7.14 -3.76
C GLY A 146 -4.15 8.04 -3.23
N PRO A 147 -2.89 7.55 -3.18
CA PRO A 147 -1.76 8.24 -2.55
C PRO A 147 -1.31 9.53 -3.29
N TYR A 148 -1.93 9.83 -4.43
CA TYR A 148 -1.64 10.99 -5.26
C TYR A 148 -2.68 12.12 -5.14
N ALA A 149 -3.80 11.87 -4.43
CA ALA A 149 -4.85 12.85 -4.17
C ALA A 149 -4.29 14.14 -3.51
N GLY A 150 -4.48 15.29 -4.17
CA GLY A 150 -4.08 16.61 -3.66
C GLY A 150 -2.60 17.00 -3.92
N ARG A 151 -1.85 16.22 -4.70
CA ARG A 151 -0.50 16.60 -5.14
C ARG A 151 -0.56 17.36 -6.45
N ALA A 152 0.17 18.48 -6.54
CA ALA A 152 0.23 19.26 -7.78
C ALA A 152 0.72 18.44 -8.97
N GLU A 153 -0.05 18.41 -10.08
CA GLU A 153 0.24 17.63 -11.30
C GLU A 153 1.68 17.78 -11.79
N LYS A 154 2.21 19.01 -11.78
CA LYS A 154 3.58 19.33 -12.26
C LYS A 154 4.70 18.73 -11.41
N ARG A 155 4.41 18.26 -10.19
CA ARG A 155 5.39 17.77 -9.20
C ARG A 155 4.94 16.45 -8.56
N MET A 156 4.09 15.67 -9.23
CA MET A 156 3.61 14.38 -8.71
C MET A 156 4.75 13.39 -8.42
N PHE A 157 5.80 13.42 -9.23
CA PHE A 157 6.96 12.56 -9.09
C PHE A 157 8.24 13.38 -8.90
N LYS A 158 9.04 12.99 -7.90
CA LYS A 158 10.35 13.61 -7.64
C LYS A 158 11.34 13.40 -8.79
N GLY A 159 11.14 12.35 -9.60
CA GLY A 159 12.09 11.89 -10.63
C GLY A 159 13.36 11.28 -10.02
N ALA A 160 14.09 10.48 -10.82
CA ALA A 160 15.37 9.93 -10.39
C ALA A 160 16.40 11.06 -10.20
N ALA A 161 17.43 10.81 -9.38
CA ALA A 161 18.51 11.79 -9.19
C ALA A 161 19.23 12.11 -10.52
N ALA A 162 19.38 11.11 -11.39
CA ALA A 162 19.97 11.27 -12.71
C ALA A 162 19.17 12.22 -13.60
N ASP A 163 17.84 12.12 -13.62
CA ASP A 163 16.95 12.96 -14.43
C ASP A 163 16.95 14.41 -13.95
N ARG A 164 16.94 14.62 -12.63
CA ARG A 164 17.01 15.96 -12.04
C ARG A 164 18.33 16.68 -12.38
N ALA A 165 19.45 15.95 -12.40
CA ALA A 165 20.76 16.50 -12.74
C ALA A 165 21.01 16.62 -14.24
N ALA A 166 20.15 16.06 -15.10
CA ALA A 166 20.37 16.03 -16.55
C ALA A 166 20.47 17.44 -17.17
N ARG A 167 19.64 18.38 -16.72
CA ARG A 167 19.66 19.77 -17.22
C ARG A 167 20.97 20.49 -16.87
N GLN A 168 21.43 20.35 -15.62
CA GLN A 168 22.69 20.93 -15.18
C GLN A 168 23.89 20.30 -15.91
N ARG A 169 23.86 18.98 -16.15
CA ARG A 169 24.89 18.32 -16.97
C ARG A 169 24.92 18.87 -18.39
N ALA A 170 23.75 19.03 -19.02
CA ALA A 170 23.66 19.60 -20.37
C ALA A 170 24.23 21.03 -20.41
N GLN A 171 23.92 21.87 -19.42
CA GLN A 171 24.48 23.23 -19.30
C GLN A 171 26.01 23.19 -19.14
N ARG A 172 26.54 22.36 -18.23
CA ARG A 172 28.00 22.22 -18.07
C ARG A 172 28.70 21.75 -19.35
N VAL A 173 28.09 20.81 -20.06
CA VAL A 173 28.64 20.35 -21.35
C VAL A 173 28.67 21.52 -22.34
N GLN A 174 27.59 22.31 -22.45
CA GLN A 174 27.56 23.48 -23.31
C GLN A 174 28.62 24.53 -22.92
N GLU A 175 28.75 24.84 -21.64
CA GLU A 175 29.76 25.77 -21.12
C GLU A 175 31.18 25.29 -21.41
N ASN A 176 31.45 23.99 -21.23
CA ASN A 176 32.76 23.41 -21.54
C ASN A 176 33.06 23.45 -23.04
N MET A 177 32.07 23.14 -23.89
CA MET A 177 32.23 23.24 -25.34
C MET A 177 32.48 24.69 -25.78
N ALA A 178 31.79 25.66 -25.18
CA ALA A 178 31.97 27.08 -25.50
C ALA A 178 33.35 27.61 -25.12
N LYS A 179 33.99 27.04 -24.09
CA LYS A 179 35.35 27.41 -23.64
C LYS A 179 36.47 26.58 -24.28
N MET A 180 36.11 25.61 -25.12
CA MET A 180 37.08 24.65 -25.66
C MET A 180 38.19 25.35 -26.45
N ASP A 181 37.83 26.28 -27.31
CA ASP A 181 38.79 26.97 -28.19
C ASP A 181 39.79 27.82 -27.38
N SER A 182 39.31 28.56 -26.37
CA SER A 182 40.19 29.35 -25.50
C SER A 182 41.16 28.47 -24.70
N ILE A 183 40.70 27.32 -24.20
CA ILE A 183 41.54 26.37 -23.46
C ILE A 183 42.62 25.78 -24.38
N VAL A 184 42.25 25.47 -25.63
CA VAL A 184 43.19 24.93 -26.62
C VAL A 184 44.26 25.97 -26.98
N ASP A 185 43.88 27.24 -27.14
CA ASP A 185 44.83 28.30 -27.47
C ASP A 185 45.76 28.63 -26.30
N GLU A 186 45.25 28.67 -25.07
CA GLU A 186 46.05 28.79 -23.85
C GLU A 186 47.08 27.65 -23.76
N TRP A 187 46.64 26.40 -23.96
CA TRP A 187 47.52 25.23 -23.96
C TRP A 187 48.60 25.29 -25.06
N ARG A 188 48.25 25.79 -26.25
CA ARG A 188 49.22 26.00 -27.34
C ARG A 188 50.26 27.05 -26.96
N GLN A 189 49.84 28.16 -26.37
CA GLN A 189 50.74 29.22 -25.90
C GLN A 189 51.69 28.70 -24.82
N ASP A 190 51.18 27.94 -23.84
CA ASP A 190 52.01 27.33 -22.80
C ASP A 190 53.06 26.37 -23.37
N LYS A 191 52.70 25.56 -24.37
CA LYS A 191 53.68 24.72 -25.06
C LYS A 191 54.76 25.53 -25.76
N LEU A 192 54.39 26.63 -26.42
CA LEU A 192 55.34 27.51 -27.09
C LEU A 192 56.28 28.20 -26.10
N THR A 193 55.76 28.71 -24.98
CA THR A 193 56.57 29.36 -23.94
C THR A 193 57.52 28.36 -23.27
N ALA A 194 57.05 27.14 -22.96
CA ALA A 194 57.89 26.08 -22.43
C ALA A 194 59.03 25.71 -23.41
N LYS A 195 58.72 25.58 -24.70
CA LYS A 195 59.73 25.33 -25.75
C LYS A 195 60.75 26.48 -25.84
N ASN A 196 60.31 27.73 -25.69
CA ASN A 196 61.19 28.89 -25.73
C ASN A 196 62.12 28.97 -24.51
N LYS A 197 61.64 28.61 -23.31
CA LYS A 197 62.49 28.51 -22.11
C LYS A 197 63.59 27.44 -22.22
N LEU A 198 63.35 26.39 -23.01
CA LEU A 198 64.30 25.30 -23.26
C LEU A 198 65.35 25.62 -24.33
N LYS A 199 65.20 26.70 -25.10
CA LYS A 199 66.22 27.09 -26.09
C LYS A 199 67.44 27.62 -25.33
N PRO A 200 68.64 27.05 -25.55
CA PRO A 200 69.84 27.53 -24.89
C PRO A 200 70.13 28.96 -25.34
N THR A 201 70.13 29.90 -24.40
CA THR A 201 70.62 31.25 -24.63
C THR A 201 72.13 31.18 -24.71
N SER A 202 72.68 31.31 -25.92
CA SER A 202 74.12 31.48 -26.13
C SER A 202 74.59 32.71 -25.36
N PRO A 203 75.54 32.60 -24.42
CA PRO A 203 76.18 33.79 -23.85
C PRO A 203 77.01 34.45 -24.97
N LEU A 204 76.80 35.76 -25.16
CA LEU A 204 77.67 36.62 -25.96
C LEU A 204 78.91 36.99 -25.15
#